data_AF-A0A7Z2VGW8-F1
#
_entry.id   AF-A0A7Z2VGW8-F1
#
_cell.length_a   1.000
_cell.length_b   1.000
_cell.length_c   1.000
_cell.angle_alpha   90.00
_cell.angle_beta   90.00
_cell.angle_gamma   90.00
#
_symmetry.space_group_name_H-M   'P 1'
#
loop_
_entity.id
_entity.type
_entity.pdbx_description
1 polymer ?
#
loop_
_entity_poly.entity_id
_entity_poly.type
_entity_poly.pdbx_seq_one_letter_code
_entity_poly.pdbx_strand_id
1 'polypeptide(L)'
;MYGKIACFVALLALMFASDWSQLAQAVKRDRRTYGTLLAAIVYLGFLSVSEFHWPNLNDAFDLLAKPAKQLVQWMNPTVAKQQPAEGESP
;
A
#
# COMPACT_ATOMS: atom_id res chain seq x y z
N MET A 1 9.54 7.43 -21.17
CA MET A 1 8.50 6.66 -20.47
C MET A 1 8.51 5.17 -20.82
N TYR A 2 8.42 4.79 -22.10
CA TYR A 2 8.37 3.38 -22.53
C TYR A 2 9.52 2.48 -22.04
N GLY A 3 10.76 2.98 -21.98
CA GLY A 3 11.90 2.20 -21.46
C GLY A 3 11.76 1.82 -19.98
N LYS A 4 11.22 2.73 -19.14
CA LYS A 4 10.94 2.44 -17.73
C LYS A 4 9.82 1.41 -17.59
N ILE A 5 8.78 1.51 -18.41
CA ILE A 5 7.65 0.55 -18.45
C ILE A 5 8.14 -0.83 -18.89
N ALA A 6 8.92 -0.91 -19.97
CA ALA A 6 9.47 -2.16 -20.47
C ALA A 6 10.39 -2.83 -19.44
N CYS A 7 11.25 -2.06 -18.78
CA CYS A 7 12.10 -2.55 -17.69
C CYS A 7 11.27 -3.08 -16.51
N PHE A 8 10.25 -2.33 -16.09
CA PHE A 8 9.36 -2.73 -15.01
C PHE A 8 8.57 -4.00 -15.33
N VAL A 9 8.04 -4.12 -16.55
CA VAL A 9 7.33 -5.32 -17.02
C VAL A 9 8.28 -6.52 -17.10
N ALA A 10 9.53 -6.32 -17.54
CA ALA A 10 10.53 -7.39 -17.57
C ALA A 10 10.89 -7.88 -16.15
N LEU A 11 11.05 -6.97 -15.19
CA LEU A 11 11.30 -7.32 -13.78
C LEU A 11 10.10 -8.05 -13.15
N LEU A 12 8.88 -7.59 -13.42
CA LEU A 12 7.67 -8.27 -12.97
C LEU A 12 7.53 -9.68 -13.58
N ALA A 13 7.82 -9.83 -14.86
CA ALA A 13 7.78 -11.13 -15.52
C ALA A 13 8.83 -12.09 -14.93
N LEU A 14 10.04 -11.60 -14.63
CA LEU A 14 11.10 -12.38 -14.02
C LEU A 14 10.75 -12.82 -12.59
N MET A 15 10.22 -11.90 -11.78
CA MET A 15 9.74 -12.20 -10.44
C MET A 15 8.60 -13.23 -10.48
N PHE A 16 7.61 -13.03 -11.35
CA PHE A 16 6.49 -13.95 -11.49
C PHE A 16 6.92 -15.34 -11.97
N ALA A 17 7.86 -15.43 -12.92
CA ALA A 17 8.39 -16.71 -13.39
C ALA A 17 9.16 -17.46 -12.29
N SER A 18 9.87 -16.73 -11.44
CA SER A 18 10.62 -17.28 -10.30
C SER A 18 9.67 -17.83 -9.22
N ASP A 19 8.63 -17.05 -8.91
CA ASP A 19 7.65 -17.38 -7.87
C ASP A 19 6.58 -18.37 -8.33
N TRP A 20 6.37 -18.55 -9.64
CA TRP A 20 5.38 -19.47 -10.20
C TRP A 20 5.52 -20.90 -9.68
N SER A 21 6.77 -21.38 -9.55
CA SER A 21 7.07 -22.73 -9.05
C SER A 21 6.61 -22.92 -7.60
N GLN A 22 6.80 -21.90 -6.76
CA GLN A 22 6.42 -21.90 -5.35
C GLN A 22 4.91 -21.69 -5.18
N LEU A 23 4.31 -20.83 -6.01
CA LEU A 23 2.87 -20.57 -6.05
C LEU A 23 2.04 -21.79 -6.50
N ALA A 24 2.60 -22.63 -7.37
CA ALA A 24 1.97 -23.87 -7.81
C ALA A 24 1.88 -24.92 -6.70
N GLN A 25 2.83 -24.92 -5.76
CA GLN A 25 2.88 -25.85 -4.63
C GLN A 25 2.18 -25.31 -3.36
N ALA A 26 1.90 -24.00 -3.30
CA ALA A 26 1.32 -23.35 -2.14
C ALA A 26 -0.18 -23.66 -1.94
N VAL A 27 -0.61 -23.69 -0.68
CA VAL A 27 -2.02 -23.85 -0.28
C VAL A 27 -2.87 -22.69 -0.84
N LYS A 28 -4.13 -22.95 -1.21
CA LYS A 28 -5.05 -21.96 -1.80
C LYS A 28 -5.15 -20.64 -1.03
N ARG A 29 -5.00 -20.67 0.30
CA ARG A 29 -5.01 -19.48 1.16
C ARG A 29 -3.77 -18.63 0.94
N ASP A 30 -2.60 -19.25 0.96
CA ASP A 30 -1.32 -18.57 0.78
C ASP A 30 -1.20 -18.01 -0.63
N ARG A 31 -1.76 -18.71 -1.63
CA ARG A 31 -1.86 -18.21 -3.00
C ARG A 31 -2.68 -16.92 -3.11
N ARG A 32 -3.75 -16.76 -2.32
CA ARG A 32 -4.55 -15.53 -2.28
C ARG A 32 -3.77 -14.40 -1.64
N THR A 33 -3.15 -14.64 -0.48
CA THR A 33 -2.34 -13.64 0.23
C THR A 33 -1.18 -13.17 -0.65
N TYR A 34 -0.47 -14.10 -1.28
CA TYR A 34 0.63 -13.80 -2.18
C TYR A 34 0.14 -13.02 -3.40
N GLY A 35 -0.98 -13.44 -4.02
CA GLY A 35 -1.58 -12.73 -5.13
C GLY A 35 -1.99 -11.29 -4.79
N THR A 36 -2.58 -11.06 -3.60
CA THR A 36 -2.93 -9.72 -3.15
C THR A 36 -1.70 -8.85 -2.91
N LEU A 37 -0.63 -9.41 -2.33
CA LEU A 37 0.61 -8.70 -2.08
C LEU A 37 1.32 -8.34 -3.39
N LEU A 38 1.38 -9.29 -4.32
CA LEU A 38 1.94 -9.10 -5.65
C LEU A 38 1.16 -8.02 -6.42
N ALA A 39 -0.17 -8.05 -6.36
CA ALA A 39 -1.01 -7.02 -7.01
C ALA A 39 -0.72 -5.61 -6.47
N ALA A 40 -0.52 -5.46 -5.15
CA ALA A 40 -0.16 -4.19 -4.54
C ALA A 40 1.22 -3.69 -5.02
N ILE A 41 2.20 -4.59 -5.13
CA ILE A 41 3.55 -4.26 -5.63
C ILE A 41 3.52 -3.83 -7.10
N VAL A 42 2.80 -4.59 -7.94
CA VAL A 42 2.60 -4.27 -9.37
C VAL A 42 1.95 -2.90 -9.52
N TYR A 43 0.91 -2.64 -8.73
CA TYR A 43 0.19 -1.37 -8.70
C TYR A 43 1.11 -0.19 -8.36
N LEU A 44 1.87 -0.31 -7.26
CA LEU A 44 2.81 0.74 -6.83
C LEU A 44 3.90 1.01 -7.87
N GLY A 45 4.49 -0.03 -8.43
CA GLY A 45 5.54 0.14 -9.43
C GLY A 45 4.99 0.69 -10.75
N PHE A 46 3.75 0.33 -11.14
CA PHE A 46 3.07 0.96 -12.26
C PHE A 46 2.82 2.45 -12.02
N LEU A 47 2.34 2.82 -10.84
CA LEU A 47 2.18 4.21 -10.41
C LEU A 47 3.50 4.99 -10.47
N SER A 48 4.57 4.38 -9.95
CA SER A 48 5.92 4.98 -9.95
C SER A 48 6.48 5.20 -11.35
N VAL A 49 6.10 4.36 -12.32
CA VAL A 49 6.64 4.41 -13.69
C VAL A 49 5.75 5.21 -14.64
N SER A 50 4.44 5.26 -14.38
CA SER A 50 3.46 5.93 -15.24
C SER A 50 3.47 7.45 -15.11
N GLU A 51 4.20 8.03 -14.14
CA GLU A 51 4.19 9.47 -13.80
C GLU A 51 2.77 10.05 -13.66
N PHE A 52 1.79 9.16 -13.45
CA PHE A 52 0.39 9.49 -13.31
C PHE A 52 0.12 9.74 -11.82
N HIS A 53 -0.43 10.90 -11.49
CA HIS A 53 -0.82 11.25 -10.12
C HIS A 53 -2.11 10.52 -9.73
N TRP A 54 -2.06 9.19 -9.70
CA TRP A 54 -3.13 8.37 -9.16
C TRP A 54 -2.97 8.24 -7.63
N PRO A 55 -4.07 8.06 -6.87
CA PRO A 55 -3.99 7.98 -5.41
C PRO A 55 -3.06 6.84 -5.01
N ASN A 56 -2.02 7.20 -4.26
CA ASN A 56 -1.07 6.22 -3.79
C ASN A 56 -1.75 5.37 -2.69
N LEU A 57 -1.19 4.21 -2.37
CA LEU A 57 -1.73 3.41 -1.24
C LEU A 57 -1.78 4.24 0.04
N ASN A 58 -0.88 5.20 0.22
CA ASN A 58 -0.91 6.15 1.33
C ASN A 58 -2.23 6.94 1.42
N ASP A 59 -2.79 7.40 0.29
CA ASP A 59 -4.06 8.12 0.26
C ASP A 59 -5.24 7.20 0.60
N ALA A 60 -5.15 5.93 0.16
CA ALA A 60 -6.11 4.90 0.54
C ALA A 60 -6.05 4.58 2.06
N PHE A 61 -4.85 4.57 2.64
CA PHE A 61 -4.66 4.41 4.08
C PHE A 61 -5.07 5.66 4.87
N ASP A 62 -4.92 6.87 4.32
CA ASP A 62 -5.36 8.11 4.95
C ASP A 62 -6.88 8.18 5.13
N LEU A 63 -7.63 7.59 4.19
CA LEU A 63 -9.08 7.37 4.34
C LEU A 63 -9.43 6.48 5.54
N LEU A 64 -8.55 5.52 5.86
CA LEU A 64 -8.66 4.64 7.03
C LEU A 64 -8.04 5.25 8.30
N ALA A 65 -7.17 6.25 8.18
CA ALA A 65 -6.52 6.92 9.30
C ALA A 65 -7.52 7.71 10.16
N LYS A 66 -8.52 8.35 9.53
CA LYS A 66 -9.61 9.03 10.25
C LYS A 66 -10.42 8.09 11.17
N PRO A 67 -10.97 6.97 10.68
CA PRO A 67 -11.69 6.03 11.55
C PRO A 67 -10.75 5.33 12.53
N ALA A 68 -9.49 5.05 12.16
CA ALA A 68 -8.51 4.50 13.10
C ALA A 68 -8.22 5.45 14.26
N LYS A 69 -8.08 6.76 14.00
CA LYS A 69 -7.89 7.78 15.04
C LYS A 69 -9.09 7.87 15.98
N GLN A 70 -10.31 7.74 15.45
CA GLN A 70 -11.53 7.67 16.25
C GLN A 70 -11.59 6.41 17.13
N LEU A 71 -11.20 5.25 16.61
CA LEU A 71 -11.11 4.01 17.40
C LEU A 71 -10.08 4.11 18.54
N VAL A 72 -8.90 4.68 18.26
CA VAL A 72 -7.85 4.86 19.27
C VAL A 72 -8.29 5.85 20.35
N GLN A 73 -8.95 6.94 19.98
CA GLN A 73 -9.53 7.89 20.94
C GLN A 73 -10.63 7.24 21.81
N TRP A 74 -11.42 6.34 21.24
CA TRP A 74 -12.46 5.61 21.96
C TRP A 74 -11.89 4.57 22.93
N MET A 75 -10.84 3.84 22.53
CA MET A 75 -10.17 2.85 23.39
C MET A 75 -9.25 3.47 24.44
N ASN A 76 -8.68 4.65 24.18
CA ASN A 76 -7.77 5.32 25.10
C ASN A 76 -8.12 6.82 25.22
N PRO A 77 -9.11 7.17 26.05
CA PRO A 77 -9.58 8.55 26.20
C PRO A 77 -8.51 9.49 26.78
N THR A 78 -7.43 8.95 27.34
CA THR A 78 -6.32 9.72 27.95
C THR A 78 -5.44 10.42 26.91
N VAL A 79 -5.37 9.91 25.68
CA VAL A 79 -4.55 10.49 24.59
C VAL A 79 -5.23 11.74 23.98
N ALA A 80 -6.55 11.90 24.16
CA ALA A 80 -7.31 13.04 23.64
C ALA A 80 -6.96 14.38 24.31
N LYS A 81 -6.32 14.38 25.49
CA LYS A 81 -5.92 15.60 26.21
C LYS A 81 -4.57 16.20 25.80
N GLN A 82 -3.82 15.56 24.90
CA GLN A 82 -2.48 16.02 24.49
C GLN A 82 -2.44 16.64 23.09
N GLN A 83 -3.56 16.92 22.43
CA GLN A 83 -3.55 17.83 21.28
C GLN A 83 -3.50 19.27 21.84
N PRO A 84 -2.34 19.96 21.86
CA PRO A 84 -2.35 21.36 22.23
C PRO A 84 -3.08 22.09 21.11
N ALA A 85 -3.89 23.06 21.51
CA ALA A 85 -4.45 24.04 20.59
C ALA A 85 -3.30 24.75 19.87
N GLU A 86 -2.99 24.36 18.64
CA GLU A 86 -2.34 25.27 17.68
C GLU A 86 -3.38 26.29 17.29
N GLY A 87 -3.52 27.29 18.16
CA GLY A 87 -4.54 28.31 18.09
C GLY A 87 -4.46 29.24 19.28
N GLU A 88 -3.27 29.79 19.59
CA GLU A 88 -3.18 31.17 20.06
C GLU A 88 -1.80 31.79 19.79
N SER A 89 -1.85 33.03 19.31
CA SER A 89 -0.83 33.90 18.71
C SER A 89 0.18 34.46 19.73
N PRO A 90 1.20 35.25 19.32
CA PRO A 90 1.00 36.64 18.88
C PRO A 90 1.35 36.88 17.41
#